data_AF-A0A7N2LUD0-F1
#
_entry.id   AF-A0A7N2LUD0-F1
#
_cell.length_a   1.000
_cell.length_b   1.000
_cell.length_c   1.000
_cell.angle_alpha   90.00
_cell.angle_beta   90.00
_cell.angle_gamma   90.00
#
_symmetry.space_group_name_H-M   'P 1'
#
loop_
_entity.id
_entity.type
_entity.pdbx_description
1 polymer ?
#
loop_
_entity_poly.entity_id
_entity_poly.type
_entity_poly.pdbx_seq_one_letter_code
_entity_poly.pdbx_strand_id
1 'polypeptide(L)'
;MTEQTEFRRRTLVSFFYTLCLVSTKGEVLGLRLSCCSGKTARIEAQIRDAEAALRRKEEAECKQQREREREAARVALQKMEKTVDFEENMVIQKELEMLFGCSTSSRLLHGSLSRTQLEQLGLFIKDDDDNEEGLDFDGEEGEIFS
;
A
#
# COMPACT_ATOMS: atom_id res chain seq x y z
N MET A 1 -35.12 64.84 69.17
CA MET A 1 -34.81 63.38 69.14
C MET A 1 -35.28 62.68 67.86
N THR A 2 -35.89 63.38 66.90
CA THR A 2 -36.50 62.81 65.68
C THR A 2 -35.51 62.60 64.52
N GLU A 3 -34.44 63.40 64.43
CA GLU A 3 -33.45 63.26 63.35
C GLU A 3 -32.62 61.98 63.44
N GLN A 4 -32.32 61.52 64.66
CA GLN A 4 -31.55 60.29 64.88
C GLN A 4 -32.33 59.04 64.45
N THR A 5 -33.67 59.08 64.55
CA THR A 5 -34.55 58.02 64.07
C THR A 5 -34.72 58.04 62.54
N GLU A 6 -34.73 59.21 61.90
CA GLU A 6 -34.78 59.30 60.44
C GLU A 6 -33.46 58.88 59.79
N PHE A 7 -32.32 59.25 60.38
CA PHE A 7 -31.00 58.82 59.89
C PHE A 7 -30.89 57.29 59.88
N ARG A 8 -31.28 56.65 60.99
CA ARG A 8 -31.33 55.18 61.09
C ARG A 8 -32.27 54.54 60.07
N ARG A 9 -33.45 55.13 59.82
CA ARG A 9 -34.38 54.62 58.79
C ARG A 9 -33.82 54.76 57.38
N ARG A 10 -33.18 55.88 57.03
CA ARG A 10 -32.55 56.09 55.72
C ARG A 10 -31.39 55.11 55.48
N THR A 11 -30.55 54.89 56.49
CA THR A 11 -29.43 53.93 56.39
C THR A 11 -29.94 52.49 56.24
N LEU A 12 -30.99 52.11 56.98
CA LEU A 12 -31.58 50.77 56.86
C LEU A 12 -32.18 50.53 55.48
N VAL A 13 -32.97 51.47 54.94
CA VAL A 13 -33.56 51.33 53.60
C VAL A 13 -32.49 51.21 52.52
N SER A 14 -31.42 52.01 52.60
CA SER A 14 -30.27 51.91 51.69
C SER A 14 -29.58 50.54 51.79
N PHE A 15 -29.37 50.05 53.01
CA PHE A 15 -28.78 48.73 53.24
C PHE A 15 -29.62 47.60 52.63
N PHE A 16 -30.94 47.61 52.85
CA PHE A 16 -31.85 46.60 52.28
C PHE A 16 -31.90 46.66 50.75
N TYR A 17 -31.91 47.84 50.15
CA TYR A 17 -31.90 47.99 48.70
C TYR A 17 -30.61 47.44 48.09
N THR A 18 -29.48 47.68 48.75
CA THR A 18 -28.16 47.18 48.33
C THR A 18 -28.08 45.66 48.46
N LEU A 19 -28.55 45.09 49.57
CA LEU A 19 -28.58 43.65 49.81
C LEU A 19 -29.50 42.90 48.81
N CYS A 20 -30.64 43.52 48.47
CA CYS A 20 -31.58 43.00 47.47
C CYS A 20 -30.99 43.08 46.05
N LEU A 21 -30.32 44.19 45.69
CA LEU A 21 -29.62 44.31 44.41
C LEU A 21 -28.47 43.31 44.27
N VAL A 22 -27.74 43.03 45.36
CA VAL A 22 -26.66 42.03 45.37
C VAL A 22 -27.22 40.61 45.23
N SER A 23 -28.32 40.29 45.93
CA SER A 23 -28.98 38.98 45.84
C SER A 23 -29.51 38.70 44.42
N THR A 24 -30.21 39.67 43.83
CA THR A 24 -30.76 39.53 42.46
C THR A 24 -29.68 39.52 41.38
N LYS A 25 -28.59 40.29 41.53
CA LYS A 25 -27.45 40.21 40.60
C LYS A 25 -26.71 38.87 40.69
N GLY A 26 -26.59 38.28 41.89
CA GLY A 26 -26.00 36.96 42.10
C GLY A 26 -26.79 35.85 41.41
N GLU A 27 -28.12 35.87 41.53
CA GLU A 27 -29.01 34.90 40.87
C GLU A 27 -29.00 35.04 39.34
N VAL A 28 -29.00 36.27 38.81
CA VAL A 28 -28.93 36.54 37.36
C VAL A 28 -27.59 36.12 36.76
N LEU A 29 -26.47 36.36 37.46
CA LEU A 29 -25.15 35.87 37.04
C LEU A 29 -25.09 34.33 37.09
N GLY A 30 -25.67 33.69 38.11
CA GLY A 30 -25.77 32.24 38.20
C GLY A 30 -26.56 31.61 37.07
N LEU A 31 -27.72 32.17 36.72
CA LEU A 31 -28.54 31.75 35.56
C LEU A 31 -27.81 31.95 34.22
N ARG A 32 -27.06 33.05 34.09
CA ARG A 32 -26.27 33.34 32.87
C ARG A 32 -25.09 32.36 32.73
N LEU A 33 -24.41 32.04 33.83
CA LEU A 33 -23.29 31.08 33.85
C LEU A 33 -23.76 29.65 33.57
N SER A 34 -24.91 29.24 34.13
CA SER A 34 -25.52 27.93 33.84
C SER A 34 -25.94 27.80 32.37
N CYS A 35 -26.57 28.83 31.80
CA CYS A 35 -26.95 28.86 30.38
C CYS A 35 -25.74 28.83 29.43
N CYS A 36 -24.62 29.45 29.82
CA CYS A 36 -23.37 29.40 29.06
C CYS A 36 -22.72 28.01 29.13
N SER A 37 -22.73 27.34 30.29
CA SER A 37 -22.18 25.99 30.44
C SER A 37 -22.92 24.92 29.61
N GLY A 38 -24.24 25.08 29.45
CA GLY A 38 -25.04 24.18 28.60
C GLY A 38 -24.76 24.36 27.10
N LYS A 39 -24.41 25.58 26.67
CA LYS A 39 -24.05 25.86 25.27
C LYS A 39 -22.66 25.34 24.94
N THR A 40 -21.69 25.50 25.85
CA THR A 40 -20.34 24.95 25.66
C THR A 40 -20.36 23.42 25.62
N ALA A 41 -21.13 22.75 26.50
CA ALA A 41 -21.26 21.30 26.49
C ALA A 41 -21.85 20.75 25.18
N ARG A 42 -22.81 21.45 24.57
CA ARG A 42 -23.40 21.08 23.27
C ARG A 42 -22.41 21.23 22.13
N ILE A 43 -21.65 22.32 22.12
CA ILE A 43 -20.62 22.57 21.10
C ILE A 43 -19.51 21.53 21.20
N GLU A 44 -19.05 21.22 22.40
CA GLU A 44 -18.03 20.17 22.61
C GLU A 44 -18.50 18.79 22.18
N ALA A 45 -19.77 18.44 22.43
CA ALA A 45 -20.35 17.18 21.96
C ALA A 45 -20.35 17.13 20.42
N GLN A 46 -20.77 18.21 19.76
CA GLN A 46 -20.77 18.29 18.30
C GLN A 46 -19.36 18.23 17.69
N ILE A 47 -18.37 18.84 18.34
CA ILE A 47 -16.96 18.75 17.91
C ILE A 47 -16.48 17.30 18.02
N ARG A 48 -16.72 16.63 19.16
CA ARG A 48 -16.33 15.21 19.33
C ARG A 48 -17.00 14.30 18.31
N ASP A 49 -18.28 14.52 18.00
CA ASP A 49 -18.99 13.76 16.99
C ASP A 49 -18.41 14.00 15.58
N ALA A 50 -18.10 15.25 15.25
CA ALA A 50 -17.48 15.62 13.98
C ALA A 50 -16.06 15.04 13.83
N GLU A 51 -15.24 15.09 14.88
CA GLU A 51 -13.90 14.48 14.91
C GLU A 51 -13.97 12.96 14.75
N ALA A 52 -14.91 12.31 15.44
CA ALA A 52 -15.11 10.86 15.31
C ALA A 52 -15.64 10.48 13.91
N ALA A 53 -16.43 11.34 13.26
CA ALA A 53 -16.85 11.15 11.87
C ALA A 53 -15.67 11.32 10.89
N LEU A 54 -14.81 12.31 11.12
CA LEU A 54 -13.62 12.56 10.30
C LEU A 54 -12.63 11.38 10.38
N ARG A 55 -12.30 10.91 11.58
CA ARG A 55 -11.41 9.74 11.76
C ARG A 55 -11.92 8.50 11.03
N ARG A 56 -13.23 8.23 11.10
CA ARG A 56 -13.83 7.10 10.37
C ARG A 56 -13.74 7.27 8.85
N LYS A 57 -13.87 8.49 8.34
CA LYS A 57 -13.68 8.77 6.91
C LYS A 57 -12.23 8.54 6.48
N GLU A 58 -11.27 9.06 7.24
CA GLU A 58 -9.83 8.86 6.98
C GLU A 58 -9.44 7.37 6.98
N GLU A 59 -9.94 6.61 7.96
CA GLU A 59 -9.74 5.15 8.03
C GLU A 59 -10.36 4.42 6.82
N ALA A 60 -11.57 4.82 6.41
CA ALA A 60 -12.24 4.25 5.24
C ALA A 60 -11.51 4.58 3.93
N GLU A 61 -11.02 5.81 3.78
CA GLU A 61 -10.24 6.24 2.61
C GLU A 61 -8.89 5.51 2.54
N CYS A 62 -8.19 5.36 3.67
CA CYS A 62 -6.96 4.57 3.75
C CYS A 62 -7.21 3.10 3.38
N LYS A 63 -8.32 2.51 3.83
CA LYS A 63 -8.69 1.13 3.46
C LYS A 63 -9.00 1.02 1.97
N GLN A 64 -9.76 1.96 1.41
CA GLN A 64 -10.06 2.00 -0.03
C GLN A 64 -8.79 2.16 -0.86
N GLN A 65 -7.84 2.98 -0.43
CA GLN A 65 -6.60 3.19 -1.18
C GLN A 65 -5.78 1.91 -1.29
N ARG A 66 -5.64 1.15 -0.20
CA ARG A 66 -4.98 -0.16 -0.21
C ARG A 66 -5.69 -1.17 -1.11
N GLU A 67 -7.03 -1.11 -1.18
CA GLU A 67 -7.81 -1.98 -2.06
C GLU A 67 -7.63 -1.61 -3.54
N ARG A 68 -7.57 -0.31 -3.86
CA ARG A 68 -7.26 0.15 -5.22
C ARG A 68 -5.87 -0.30 -5.67
N GLU A 69 -4.87 -0.22 -4.80
CA GLU A 69 -3.52 -0.70 -5.10
C GLU A 69 -3.48 -2.21 -5.35
N ARG A 70 -4.22 -2.99 -4.56
CA ARG A 70 -4.36 -4.45 -4.78
C ARG A 70 -5.04 -4.76 -6.11
N GLU A 71 -6.12 -4.05 -6.45
CA GLU A 71 -6.80 -4.27 -7.73
C GLU A 71 -5.93 -3.84 -8.92
N ALA A 72 -5.16 -2.75 -8.78
CA ALA A 72 -4.18 -2.35 -9.78
C ALA A 72 -3.12 -3.44 -10.01
N ALA A 73 -2.64 -4.09 -8.94
CA ALA A 73 -1.72 -5.22 -9.06
C ALA A 73 -2.36 -6.42 -9.77
N ARG A 74 -3.63 -6.75 -9.47
CA ARG A 74 -4.37 -7.83 -10.15
C ARG A 74 -4.50 -7.57 -11.65
N VAL A 75 -4.84 -6.34 -12.02
CA VAL A 75 -4.93 -5.91 -13.42
C VAL A 75 -3.57 -5.95 -14.10
N ALA A 76 -2.49 -5.56 -13.42
CA ALA A 76 -1.13 -5.64 -13.96
C ALA A 76 -0.73 -7.09 -14.28
N LEU A 77 -0.99 -8.03 -13.37
CA LEU A 77 -0.73 -9.45 -13.60
C LEU A 77 -1.55 -10.00 -14.78
N GLN A 78 -2.84 -9.64 -14.86
CA GLN A 78 -3.69 -10.05 -15.99
C GLN A 78 -3.21 -9.46 -17.33
N LYS A 79 -2.70 -8.23 -17.33
CA LYS A 79 -2.10 -7.63 -18.54
C LYS A 79 -0.81 -8.33 -18.92
N MET A 80 0.04 -8.66 -17.95
CA MET A 80 1.27 -9.42 -18.18
C MET A 80 0.97 -10.79 -18.76
N GLU A 81 0.00 -11.52 -18.20
CA GLU A 81 -0.46 -12.81 -18.71
C GLU A 81 -0.89 -12.73 -20.19
N LYS A 82 -1.59 -11.67 -20.58
CA LYS A 82 -2.01 -11.46 -21.97
C LYS A 82 -0.87 -11.01 -22.90
N THR A 83 0.16 -10.35 -22.38
CA THR A 83 1.30 -9.90 -23.19
C THR A 83 2.38 -10.96 -23.36
N VAL A 84 2.33 -12.07 -22.60
CA VAL A 84 3.15 -13.24 -22.93
C VAL A 84 2.45 -13.96 -24.07
N ASP A 85 2.78 -13.56 -25.29
CA ASP A 85 2.25 -14.15 -26.51
C ASP A 85 2.87 -15.54 -26.72
N PHE A 86 2.27 -16.54 -26.07
CA PHE A 86 2.64 -17.94 -26.25
C PHE A 86 2.27 -18.44 -27.65
N GLU A 87 1.31 -17.79 -28.32
CA GLU A 87 0.84 -18.18 -29.65
C GLU A 87 1.96 -17.99 -30.69
N GLU A 88 2.66 -16.86 -30.66
CA GLU A 88 3.82 -16.60 -31.53
C GLU A 88 4.95 -17.63 -31.28
N ASN A 89 5.23 -17.95 -30.02
CA ASN A 89 6.24 -18.96 -29.68
C ASN A 89 5.88 -20.36 -30.18
N MET A 90 4.60 -20.74 -30.17
CA MET A 90 4.12 -22.02 -30.72
C MET A 90 4.26 -22.07 -32.25
N VAL A 91 3.99 -20.96 -32.94
CA VAL A 91 4.20 -20.85 -34.39
C VAL A 91 5.69 -20.97 -34.73
N ILE A 92 6.55 -20.22 -34.03
CA ILE A 92 8.01 -20.28 -34.20
C ILE A 92 8.53 -21.70 -33.93
N GLN A 93 8.04 -22.36 -32.88
CA GLN A 93 8.42 -23.74 -32.57
C GLN A 93 8.02 -24.71 -33.69
N LYS A 94 6.82 -24.57 -34.24
CA LYS A 94 6.32 -25.41 -35.34
C LYS A 94 7.09 -25.17 -36.64
N GLU A 95 7.41 -23.93 -36.97
CA GLU A 95 8.26 -23.59 -38.12
C GLU A 95 9.67 -24.20 -37.97
N LEU A 96 10.23 -24.13 -36.76
CA LEU A 96 11.52 -24.75 -36.46
C LEU A 96 11.47 -26.28 -36.60
N GLU A 97 10.41 -26.93 -36.13
CA GLU A 97 10.22 -28.37 -36.30
C GLU A 97 10.10 -28.77 -37.78
N MET A 98 9.42 -27.97 -38.61
CA MET A 98 9.34 -28.20 -40.05
C MET A 98 10.70 -28.03 -40.74
N LEU A 99 11.50 -27.03 -40.37
CA LEU A 99 12.85 -26.82 -40.91
C LEU A 99 13.79 -27.98 -40.59
N PHE A 100 13.71 -28.53 -39.38
CA PHE A 100 14.58 -29.62 -38.94
C PHE A 100 13.96 -31.02 -39.09
N GLY A 101 12.77 -31.14 -39.69
CA GLY A 101 12.09 -32.40 -40.00
C GLY A 101 11.83 -33.37 -38.83
N CYS A 102 11.86 -32.88 -37.58
CA CYS A 102 11.72 -33.70 -36.37
C CYS A 102 11.35 -32.81 -35.16
N SER A 103 10.84 -33.39 -34.07
CA SER A 103 10.49 -32.58 -32.89
C SER A 103 11.74 -32.08 -32.18
N THR A 104 11.80 -30.77 -31.93
CA THR A 104 12.93 -30.11 -31.25
C THR A 104 13.09 -30.56 -29.79
N SER A 105 12.01 -31.08 -29.19
CA SER A 105 12.00 -31.66 -27.85
C SER A 105 12.96 -32.85 -27.69
N SER A 106 13.16 -33.65 -28.75
CA SER A 106 14.07 -34.80 -28.69
C SER A 106 15.55 -34.43 -28.89
N ARG A 107 15.85 -33.18 -29.26
CA ARG A 107 17.20 -32.74 -29.68
C ARG A 107 17.94 -31.86 -28.69
N LEU A 108 17.24 -31.18 -27.78
CA LEU A 108 17.90 -30.35 -26.75
C LEU A 108 18.31 -31.14 -25.50
N LEU A 109 17.64 -32.27 -25.22
CA LEU A 109 17.96 -33.15 -24.09
C LEU A 109 19.07 -34.17 -24.39
N HIS A 110 19.30 -34.45 -25.66
CA HIS A 110 20.30 -35.39 -26.12
C HIS A 110 21.15 -34.58 -27.09
N GLY A 111 22.40 -34.26 -26.75
CA GLY A 111 23.36 -33.58 -27.64
C GLY A 111 23.75 -34.42 -28.88
N SER A 112 22.77 -35.07 -29.50
CA SER A 112 22.82 -36.07 -30.56
C SER A 112 22.17 -35.54 -31.84
N LEU A 113 22.53 -34.33 -32.24
CA LEU A 113 22.45 -33.93 -33.65
C LEU A 113 23.39 -34.76 -34.55
N SER A 114 24.17 -35.67 -33.96
CA SER A 114 25.44 -36.16 -34.51
C SER A 114 25.35 -37.43 -35.37
N ARG A 115 24.21 -38.14 -35.46
CA ARG A 115 24.11 -39.31 -36.36
C ARG A 115 22.91 -39.29 -37.30
N THR A 116 21.70 -39.16 -36.76
CA THR A 116 20.49 -39.33 -37.58
C THR A 116 20.28 -38.23 -38.62
N GLN A 117 20.82 -37.03 -38.40
CA GLN A 117 20.64 -35.89 -39.33
C GLN A 117 21.60 -35.94 -40.51
N LEU A 118 22.87 -36.28 -40.27
CA LEU A 118 23.84 -36.44 -41.35
C LEU A 118 23.41 -37.59 -42.26
N GLU A 119 22.98 -38.72 -41.67
CA GLU A 119 22.46 -39.87 -42.41
C GLU A 119 21.22 -39.52 -43.25
N GLN A 120 20.28 -38.71 -42.72
CA GLN A 120 19.12 -38.21 -43.46
C GLN A 120 19.50 -37.32 -44.66
N LEU A 121 20.65 -36.64 -44.59
CA LEU A 121 21.22 -35.84 -45.67
C LEU A 121 22.16 -36.66 -46.58
N GLY A 122 22.30 -37.96 -46.34
CA GLY A 122 23.22 -38.84 -47.07
C GLY A 122 24.70 -38.60 -46.75
N LEU A 123 24.99 -37.93 -45.63
CA LEU A 123 26.33 -37.61 -45.14
C LEU A 123 26.73 -38.63 -44.07
N PHE A 124 27.90 -39.26 -44.23
CA PHE A 124 28.44 -40.21 -43.27
C PHE A 124 29.80 -39.70 -42.79
N ILE A 125 30.04 -39.75 -41.48
CA ILE A 125 31.36 -39.50 -40.92
C ILE A 125 32.23 -40.68 -41.31
N LYS A 126 33.39 -40.39 -41.92
CA LYS A 126 34.39 -41.39 -42.23
C LYS A 126 35.15 -41.67 -40.94
N ASP A 127 35.29 -42.93 -40.57
CA ASP A 127 36.12 -43.31 -39.43
C ASP A 127 37.59 -43.01 -39.81
N ASP A 128 38.15 -41.95 -39.22
CA ASP A 128 39.57 -41.62 -39.38
C ASP A 128 40.38 -42.55 -38.47
N ASP A 129 40.55 -43.80 -38.91
CA ASP A 129 41.49 -44.76 -38.30
C ASP A 129 42.93 -44.39 -38.69
N ASP A 130 43.46 -43.30 -38.13
CA ASP A 130 44.89 -42.98 -38.20
C ASP A 130 45.42 -42.53 -36.81
N ASN A 131 46.17 -43.45 -36.21
CA ASN A 131 46.96 -43.28 -34.99
C ASN A 131 48.07 -42.23 -35.18
N GLU A 132 47.99 -41.08 -34.53
CA GLU A 132 49.13 -40.16 -34.37
C GLU A 132 49.14 -39.50 -32.99
N GLU A 133 50.03 -40.05 -32.15
CA GLU A 133 51.01 -39.35 -31.30
C GLU A 133 50.52 -38.34 -30.23
N GLY A 134 50.93 -38.64 -28.99
CA GLY A 134 50.57 -37.87 -27.81
C GLY A 134 51.09 -36.44 -27.84
N LEU A 135 50.23 -35.53 -27.37
CA LEU A 135 50.65 -34.23 -26.88
C LEU A 135 50.38 -34.21 -25.38
N ASP A 136 51.46 -34.39 -24.61
CA ASP A 136 51.50 -34.12 -23.18
C ASP A 136 51.01 -32.68 -22.96
N PHE A 137 49.78 -32.56 -22.47
CA PHE A 137 49.24 -31.28 -22.03
C PHE A 137 49.81 -31.01 -20.64
N ASP A 138 50.91 -30.26 -20.60
CA ASP A 138 51.41 -29.53 -19.44
C ASP A 138 50.26 -28.73 -18.82
N GLY A 139 49.78 -29.20 -17.67
CA GLY A 139 48.82 -28.50 -16.83
C GLY A 139 49.56 -27.50 -15.93
N GLU A 140 49.89 -26.33 -16.47
CA GLU A 140 50.30 -25.19 -15.66
C GLU A 140 49.06 -24.64 -14.91
N GLU A 141 48.94 -24.99 -13.63
CA GLU A 141 47.93 -24.42 -12.73
C GLU A 141 48.23 -22.94 -12.48
N GLY A 142 47.48 -22.06 -13.14
CA GLY A 142 47.51 -20.63 -12.87
C GLY A 142 46.86 -20.30 -11.51
N GLU A 143 47.65 -19.79 -10.58
CA GLU A 143 47.20 -19.22 -9.32
C GLU A 143 46.25 -18.02 -9.59
N ILE A 144 45.01 -18.11 -9.10
CA ILE A 144 44.09 -16.96 -9.07
C ILE A 144 44.32 -16.22 -7.74
N PHE A 145 44.89 -15.02 -7.81
CA PHE A 145 45.02 -14.13 -6.65
C PHE A 145 43.64 -13.77 -6.08
N SER A 146 43.53 -13.86 -4.75
CA SER A 146 42.38 -13.38 -3.96
C SER A 146 42.31 -11.85 -3.91
#